data_AF-A0A5C5FS26-F1
#
_entry.id   AF-A0A5C5FS26-F1
#
_cell.length_a   1.000
_cell.length_b   1.000
_cell.length_c   1.000
_cell.angle_alpha   90.00
_cell.angle_beta   90.00
_cell.angle_gamma   90.00
#
_symmetry.space_group_name_H-M   'P 1'
#
loop_
_entity.id
_entity.type
_entity.pdbx_description
1 polymer ?
#
loop_
_entity_poly.entity_id
_entity_poly.type
_entity_poly.pdbx_seq_one_letter_code
_entity_poly.pdbx_strand_id
1 'polypeptide(L)'
;MDPTHHQEDPVPWEVPRQDPLFRQVSHIYSWIVPRLGSPYEHQNVMKVSEAFSNAWAGWRAPERRWLAEHLVAQFGVAITLKEPEEYEWSQLLYKPLATKAGSLPAEGGAWPLIRAPERRRLRAVEDCVAAIARDFPDARVAREWGGAFFAHERMTVNKLQRTSAAEWECLLRQLEALPEKLPALVDFLAAHDEPLSKALPTADALFLQAYDASHLADTRLERFRALLGGIDNVYAFAVEKGLKPNKAAVARLAIHCASTSGPDQARAFAAEPLQVQVSAVDLARDILFDAFAYIHGGKCLLEPDRVVRCAQPSLRTSPL
;
A
#
# COMPACT_ATOMS: atom_id res chain seq x y z
N MET A 1 7.01 24.66 -7.04
CA MET A 1 6.24 23.68 -7.83
C MET A 1 5.61 22.73 -6.84
N ASP A 2 4.29 22.74 -6.79
CA ASP A 2 3.45 22.02 -5.82
C ASP A 2 3.57 20.49 -5.96
N PRO A 3 3.66 19.73 -4.86
CA PRO A 3 3.36 18.30 -4.87
C PRO A 3 1.87 18.13 -4.58
N THR A 4 1.08 17.96 -5.63
CA THR A 4 -0.30 17.52 -5.53
C THR A 4 -0.37 16.24 -4.71
N HIS A 5 -1.08 16.29 -3.58
CA HIS A 5 -1.64 15.10 -2.95
C HIS A 5 -2.46 14.36 -4.01
N HIS A 6 -1.94 13.24 -4.52
CA HIS A 6 -2.70 12.30 -5.34
C HIS A 6 -3.70 11.59 -4.44
N GLN A 7 -4.82 12.25 -4.15
CA GLN A 7 -6.03 11.57 -3.74
C GLN A 7 -6.53 10.86 -5.01
N GLU A 8 -6.46 9.53 -5.01
CA GLU A 8 -6.83 8.70 -6.16
C GLU A 8 -8.27 8.99 -6.58
N ASP A 9 -8.47 9.48 -7.80
CA ASP A 9 -9.79 9.54 -8.42
C ASP A 9 -10.43 8.13 -8.42
N PRO A 10 -11.76 8.00 -8.35
CA PRO A 10 -12.44 6.72 -8.52
C PRO A 10 -12.34 6.27 -9.98
N VAL A 11 -11.20 5.69 -10.34
CA VAL A 11 -10.94 5.06 -11.63
C VAL A 11 -11.94 3.89 -11.82
N PRO A 12 -12.38 3.53 -13.04
CA PRO A 12 -13.15 2.31 -13.26
C PRO A 12 -12.23 1.09 -13.13
N TRP A 13 -12.13 0.53 -11.91
CA TRP A 13 -11.23 -0.56 -11.50
C TRP A 13 -11.49 -1.94 -12.16
N GLU A 14 -12.27 -2.03 -13.25
CA GLU A 14 -12.60 -3.29 -13.96
C GLU A 14 -11.39 -3.91 -14.68
N VAL A 15 -10.22 -3.26 -14.62
CA VAL A 15 -8.97 -3.79 -15.15
C VAL A 15 -7.87 -3.61 -14.09
N PRO A 16 -7.26 -4.68 -13.53
CA PRO A 16 -6.13 -4.59 -12.59
C PRO A 16 -5.00 -3.69 -13.09
N ARG A 17 -4.84 -3.61 -14.42
CA ARG A 17 -3.90 -2.72 -15.12
C ARG A 17 -4.19 -1.23 -14.96
N GLN A 18 -5.19 -0.80 -14.22
CA GLN A 18 -5.45 0.62 -13.91
C GLN A 18 -5.09 1.00 -12.49
N ASP A 19 -4.88 0.03 -11.59
CA ASP A 19 -4.36 0.26 -10.25
C ASP A 19 -2.90 0.79 -10.35
N PRO A 20 -2.60 1.97 -9.80
CA PRO A 20 -1.25 2.55 -9.85
C PRO A 20 -0.19 1.64 -9.21
N LEU A 21 -0.51 1.01 -8.09
CA LEU A 21 0.40 0.11 -7.38
C LEU A 21 0.67 -1.16 -8.21
N PHE A 22 -0.37 -1.72 -8.84
CA PHE A 22 -0.22 -2.87 -9.74
C PHE A 22 0.72 -2.55 -10.91
N ARG A 23 0.51 -1.39 -11.55
CA ARG A 23 1.33 -0.93 -12.69
C ARG A 23 2.79 -0.81 -12.30
N GLN A 24 3.06 -0.18 -11.16
CA GLN A 24 4.42 0.00 -10.67
C GLN A 24 5.10 -1.33 -10.35
N VAL A 25 4.44 -2.23 -9.61
CA VAL A 25 5.02 -3.54 -9.28
C VAL A 25 5.26 -4.37 -10.54
N SER A 26 4.30 -4.38 -11.46
CA SER A 26 4.42 -5.12 -12.74
C SER A 26 5.57 -4.58 -13.59
N HIS A 27 5.77 -3.25 -13.61
CA HIS A 27 6.89 -2.62 -14.31
C HIS A 27 8.23 -3.03 -13.71
N ILE A 28 8.38 -2.94 -12.39
CA ILE A 28 9.59 -3.37 -11.67
C ILE A 28 9.86 -4.86 -11.91
N TYR A 29 8.83 -5.70 -11.81
CA TYR A 29 8.91 -7.14 -12.06
C TYR A 29 9.45 -7.43 -13.47
N SER A 30 8.89 -6.78 -14.49
CA SER A 30 9.29 -6.95 -15.89
C SER A 30 10.74 -6.53 -16.17
N TRP A 31 11.27 -5.58 -15.39
CA TRP A 31 12.64 -5.11 -15.51
C TRP A 31 13.64 -6.03 -14.81
N ILE A 32 13.34 -6.47 -13.59
CA ILE A 32 14.28 -7.18 -12.72
C ILE A 32 14.43 -8.63 -13.11
N VAL A 33 13.32 -9.33 -13.36
CA VAL A 33 13.36 -10.77 -13.60
C VAL A 33 14.27 -11.16 -14.76
N PRO A 34 14.28 -10.47 -15.92
CA PRO A 34 15.24 -10.76 -17.01
C PRO A 34 16.72 -10.53 -16.66
N ARG A 35 17.02 -9.75 -15.61
CA ARG A 35 18.39 -9.35 -15.23
C ARG A 35 19.01 -10.23 -14.15
N LEU A 36 18.19 -11.03 -13.47
CA LEU A 36 18.62 -11.92 -12.39
C LEU A 36 19.09 -13.31 -12.89
N GLY A 37 19.33 -13.50 -14.19
CA GLY A 37 20.11 -14.62 -14.74
C GLY A 37 19.47 -16.03 -14.72
N SER A 38 18.21 -16.19 -14.32
CA SER A 38 17.55 -17.50 -14.19
C SER A 38 16.90 -18.02 -15.49
N PRO A 39 16.77 -19.36 -15.68
CA PRO A 39 16.09 -20.01 -16.81
C PRO A 39 14.56 -19.79 -16.86
N TYR A 40 14.02 -18.75 -16.22
CA TYR A 40 12.66 -18.31 -16.50
C TYR A 40 12.63 -17.71 -17.91
N GLU A 41 12.45 -18.59 -18.90
CA GLU A 41 12.12 -18.21 -20.27
C GLU A 41 11.04 -17.13 -20.24
N HIS A 42 11.09 -16.17 -21.18
CA HIS A 42 10.11 -15.07 -21.25
C HIS A 42 8.64 -15.52 -21.11
N GLN A 43 8.30 -16.75 -21.53
CA GLN A 43 6.98 -17.35 -21.36
C GLN A 43 6.56 -17.54 -19.88
N ASN A 44 7.49 -17.78 -18.96
CA ASN A 44 7.19 -17.94 -17.54
C ASN A 44 6.96 -16.59 -16.83
N VAL A 45 7.68 -15.53 -17.22
CA VAL A 45 7.45 -14.17 -16.71
C VAL A 45 6.04 -13.68 -17.05
N MET A 46 5.59 -13.93 -18.29
CA MET A 46 4.24 -13.60 -18.72
C MET A 46 3.16 -14.38 -17.97
N LYS A 47 3.34 -15.69 -17.78
CA LYS A 47 2.41 -16.53 -16.99
C LYS A 47 2.34 -16.10 -15.53
N VAL A 48 3.47 -15.70 -14.94
CA VAL A 48 3.51 -15.18 -13.57
C VAL A 48 2.81 -13.81 -13.48
N SER A 49 3.03 -12.92 -14.44
CA SER A 49 2.35 -11.63 -14.51
C SER A 49 0.84 -11.77 -14.74
N GLU A 50 0.40 -12.77 -15.51
CA GLU A 50 -1.01 -13.05 -15.74
C GLU A 50 -1.68 -13.59 -14.47
N ALA A 51 -1.04 -14.54 -13.78
CA ALA A 51 -1.51 -15.00 -12.47
C ALA A 51 -1.59 -13.82 -11.47
N PHE A 52 -0.58 -12.95 -11.47
CA PHE A 52 -0.54 -11.70 -10.70
C PHE A 52 -1.72 -10.78 -10.99
N SER A 53 -2.04 -10.57 -12.26
CA SER A 53 -3.21 -9.80 -12.67
C SER A 53 -4.52 -10.45 -12.23
N ASN A 54 -4.64 -11.78 -12.35
CA ASN A 54 -5.90 -12.48 -12.14
C ASN A 54 -6.35 -12.52 -10.68
N ALA A 55 -5.43 -12.57 -9.71
CA ALA A 55 -5.83 -12.56 -8.30
C ALA A 55 -5.84 -11.15 -7.67
N TRP A 56 -5.36 -10.12 -8.38
CA TRP A 56 -5.18 -8.77 -7.82
C TRP A 56 -6.46 -8.17 -7.27
N ALA A 57 -7.54 -8.22 -8.05
CA ALA A 57 -8.84 -7.67 -7.63
C ALA A 57 -9.47 -8.49 -6.49
N GLY A 58 -9.14 -9.79 -6.44
CA GLY A 58 -9.52 -10.69 -5.36
C GLY A 58 -8.88 -10.35 -4.01
N TRP A 59 -7.92 -9.43 -3.92
CA TRP A 59 -7.23 -9.05 -2.68
C TRP A 59 -7.74 -7.75 -2.06
N ARG A 60 -7.73 -7.70 -0.72
CA ARG A 60 -7.95 -6.44 0.01
C ARG A 60 -6.78 -5.49 -0.26
N ALA A 61 -7.03 -4.19 -0.14
CA ALA A 61 -5.98 -3.20 -0.32
C ALA A 61 -4.74 -3.40 0.60
N PRO A 62 -4.86 -3.79 1.88
CA PRO A 62 -3.70 -4.13 2.71
C PRO A 62 -2.89 -5.33 2.19
N GLU A 63 -3.55 -6.33 1.63
CA GLU A 63 -2.90 -7.53 1.08
C GLU A 63 -2.09 -7.16 -0.18
N ARG A 64 -2.68 -6.34 -1.06
CA ARG A 64 -1.98 -5.77 -2.23
C ARG A 64 -0.76 -4.95 -1.80
N ARG A 65 -0.94 -4.06 -0.82
CA ARG A 65 0.12 -3.22 -0.26
C ARG A 65 1.26 -4.07 0.30
N TRP A 66 0.96 -5.05 1.14
CA TRP A 66 1.96 -5.94 1.71
C TRP A 66 2.74 -6.69 0.63
N LEU A 67 2.04 -7.24 -0.37
CA LEU A 67 2.67 -8.00 -1.45
C LEU A 67 3.63 -7.12 -2.27
N ALA A 68 3.18 -5.91 -2.59
CA ALA A 68 3.96 -4.94 -3.34
C ALA A 68 5.24 -4.53 -2.58
N GLU A 69 5.10 -4.18 -1.30
CA GLU A 69 6.24 -3.84 -0.42
C GLU A 69 7.21 -5.02 -0.29
N HIS A 70 6.71 -6.23 -0.07
CA HIS A 70 7.52 -7.44 0.06
C HIS A 70 8.30 -7.73 -1.21
N LEU A 71 7.63 -7.77 -2.38
CA LEU A 71 8.27 -8.05 -3.67
C LEU A 71 9.38 -7.04 -3.97
N VAL A 72 9.09 -5.75 -3.80
CA VAL A 72 10.04 -4.69 -4.14
C VAL A 72 11.23 -4.69 -3.19
N ALA A 73 11.04 -4.95 -1.89
CA ALA A 73 12.16 -5.11 -0.95
C ALA A 73 13.02 -6.33 -1.29
N GLN A 74 12.40 -7.47 -1.62
CA GLN A 74 13.10 -8.69 -2.03
C GLN A 74 13.88 -8.51 -3.34
N PHE A 75 13.32 -7.76 -4.28
CA PHE A 75 14.04 -7.37 -5.49
C PHE A 75 15.30 -6.55 -5.19
N GLY A 76 15.26 -5.69 -4.17
CA GLY A 76 16.44 -4.93 -3.74
C GLY A 76 17.57 -5.86 -3.29
N VAL A 77 17.24 -6.89 -2.53
CA VAL A 77 18.21 -7.92 -2.09
C VAL A 77 18.72 -8.73 -3.29
N ALA A 78 17.84 -9.16 -4.18
CA ALA A 78 18.22 -10.01 -5.31
C ALA A 78 19.18 -9.31 -6.28
N ILE A 79 19.07 -7.99 -6.48
CA ILE A 79 19.99 -7.26 -7.36
C ILE A 79 21.36 -6.99 -6.72
N THR A 80 21.46 -6.98 -5.38
CA THR A 80 22.74 -6.78 -4.67
C THR A 80 23.51 -8.09 -4.45
N LEU A 81 22.81 -9.20 -4.29
CA LEU A 81 23.41 -10.54 -4.25
C LEU A 81 23.80 -10.93 -5.68
N LYS A 82 25.10 -10.86 -5.99
CA LYS A 82 25.66 -11.14 -7.33
C LYS A 82 25.53 -12.61 -7.78
N GLU A 83 24.97 -13.47 -6.93
CA GLU A 83 24.83 -14.91 -7.14
C GLU A 83 23.35 -15.28 -7.09
N PRO A 84 22.68 -15.39 -8.24
CA PRO A 84 21.27 -15.78 -8.31
C PRO A 84 21.00 -17.20 -7.80
N GLU A 85 22.05 -17.99 -7.59
CA GLU A 85 22.02 -19.38 -7.15
C GLU A 85 21.83 -19.51 -5.63
N GLU A 86 22.22 -18.48 -4.85
CA GLU A 86 22.06 -18.45 -3.39
C GLU A 86 20.71 -17.88 -2.94
N TYR A 87 20.03 -17.16 -3.84
CA TYR A 87 18.74 -16.56 -3.53
C TYR A 87 17.60 -17.53 -3.85
N GLU A 88 16.80 -17.89 -2.85
CA GLU A 88 15.66 -18.79 -3.04
C GLU A 88 14.59 -18.15 -3.94
N TRP A 89 14.62 -18.46 -5.24
CA TRP A 89 13.65 -18.01 -6.24
C TRP A 89 12.19 -18.24 -5.86
N SER A 90 11.93 -19.26 -5.05
CA SER A 90 10.61 -19.56 -4.48
C SER A 90 10.00 -18.37 -3.73
N GLN A 91 10.83 -17.45 -3.23
CA GLN A 91 10.42 -16.24 -2.50
C GLN A 91 9.91 -15.13 -3.42
N LEU A 92 10.23 -15.16 -4.72
CA LEU A 92 9.70 -14.26 -5.74
C LEU A 92 8.60 -14.90 -6.59
N LEU A 93 8.30 -16.18 -6.34
CA LEU A 93 7.23 -16.89 -7.02
C LEU A 93 5.87 -16.37 -6.58
N TYR A 94 5.04 -16.06 -7.56
CA TYR A 94 3.71 -15.53 -7.32
C TYR A 94 2.81 -16.48 -6.54
N LYS A 95 2.83 -17.78 -6.85
CA LYS A 95 1.90 -18.73 -6.22
C LYS A 95 2.10 -18.83 -4.69
N PRO A 96 3.33 -19.04 -4.16
CA PRO A 96 3.59 -18.95 -2.72
C PRO A 96 3.23 -17.59 -2.11
N LEU A 97 3.57 -16.49 -2.81
CA LEU A 97 3.30 -15.14 -2.33
C LEU A 97 1.81 -14.80 -2.31
N ALA A 98 1.05 -15.26 -3.29
CA ALA A 98 -0.40 -15.11 -3.37
C ALA A 98 -1.09 -15.88 -2.25
N THR A 99 -0.65 -17.11 -1.97
CA THR A 99 -1.09 -17.87 -0.80
C THR A 99 -0.77 -17.09 0.47
N LYS A 100 0.45 -16.58 0.62
CA LYS A 100 0.90 -15.84 1.81
C LYS A 100 0.15 -14.52 2.01
N ALA A 101 -0.05 -13.73 0.95
CA ALA A 101 -0.82 -12.49 0.96
C ALA A 101 -2.29 -12.76 1.31
N GLY A 102 -2.87 -13.83 0.75
CA GLY A 102 -4.19 -14.30 1.12
C GLY A 102 -4.29 -14.86 2.54
N SER A 103 -3.18 -15.27 3.18
CA SER A 103 -3.15 -15.82 4.54
C SER A 103 -2.87 -14.78 5.64
N LEU A 104 -2.54 -13.52 5.25
CA LEU A 104 -2.45 -12.41 6.19
C LEU A 104 -3.78 -12.24 6.93
N PRO A 105 -3.73 -11.95 8.23
CA PRO A 105 -4.48 -12.65 9.28
C PRO A 105 -5.85 -13.19 8.84
N ALA A 106 -5.79 -14.34 8.19
CA ALA A 106 -6.87 -15.30 8.08
C ALA A 106 -6.19 -16.64 8.34
N GLU A 107 -6.06 -17.01 9.60
CA GLU A 107 -5.26 -18.16 10.03
C GLU A 107 -5.66 -19.45 9.28
N GLY A 108 -4.71 -19.94 8.48
CA GLY A 108 -4.46 -21.37 8.21
C GLY A 108 -5.65 -22.24 7.84
N GLY A 109 -6.13 -22.18 6.60
CA GLY A 109 -7.00 -23.21 6.06
C GLY A 109 -7.68 -22.85 4.74
N ALA A 110 -8.18 -23.86 4.04
CA ALA A 110 -9.08 -23.65 2.89
C ALA A 110 -10.24 -22.74 3.31
N TRP A 111 -10.62 -21.80 2.42
CA TRP A 111 -11.61 -20.78 2.72
C TRP A 111 -12.91 -21.40 3.26
N PRO A 112 -13.33 -21.06 4.48
CA PRO A 112 -14.58 -21.57 5.01
C PRO A 112 -15.73 -21.04 4.15
N LEU A 113 -16.71 -21.91 3.88
CA LEU A 113 -17.98 -21.53 3.24
C LEU A 113 -18.52 -20.25 3.87
N ILE A 114 -19.01 -19.32 3.07
CA ILE A 114 -19.64 -18.08 3.52
C ILE A 114 -20.73 -18.40 4.56
N ARG A 115 -20.56 -17.96 5.81
CA ARG A 115 -21.49 -18.25 6.91
C ARG A 115 -22.39 -17.05 7.21
N ALA A 116 -23.35 -17.26 8.10
CA ALA A 116 -24.30 -16.22 8.52
C ALA A 116 -23.63 -14.98 9.14
N PRO A 117 -22.57 -15.08 9.96
CA PRO A 117 -21.87 -13.91 10.51
C PRO A 117 -21.34 -12.96 9.43
N GLU A 118 -20.73 -13.46 8.36
CA GLU A 118 -20.12 -12.58 7.34
C GLU A 118 -21.18 -11.94 6.45
N ARG A 119 -22.30 -12.63 6.20
CA ARG A 119 -23.47 -12.02 5.56
C ARG A 119 -24.06 -10.90 6.42
N ARG A 120 -24.08 -11.06 7.76
CA ARG A 120 -24.52 -9.99 8.67
C ARG A 120 -23.56 -8.80 8.66
N ARG A 121 -22.25 -9.05 8.61
CA ARG A 121 -21.25 -7.98 8.45
C ARG A 121 -21.47 -7.21 7.15
N LEU A 122 -21.63 -7.91 6.02
CA LEU A 122 -21.90 -7.23 4.74
C LEU A 122 -23.17 -6.38 4.81
N ARG A 123 -24.26 -6.91 5.37
CA ARG A 123 -25.51 -6.15 5.55
C ARG A 123 -25.31 -4.89 6.39
N ALA A 124 -24.55 -4.96 7.48
CA ALA A 124 -24.27 -3.78 8.28
C ALA A 124 -23.52 -2.70 7.46
N VAL A 125 -22.58 -3.10 6.59
CA VAL A 125 -21.93 -2.16 5.65
C VAL A 125 -22.95 -1.59 4.66
N GLU A 126 -23.80 -2.43 4.07
CA GLU A 126 -24.85 -2.03 3.13
C GLU A 126 -25.79 -1.00 3.78
N ASP A 127 -26.21 -1.23 5.02
CA ASP A 127 -27.08 -0.35 5.78
C ASP A 127 -26.42 1.02 6.04
N CYS A 128 -25.15 1.03 6.45
CA CYS A 128 -24.40 2.28 6.63
C CYS A 128 -24.24 3.05 5.31
N VAL A 129 -23.84 2.36 4.23
CA VAL A 129 -23.65 2.97 2.92
C VAL A 129 -24.97 3.53 2.38
N ALA A 130 -26.09 2.82 2.57
CA ALA A 130 -27.41 3.30 2.20
C ALA A 130 -27.82 4.56 2.98
N ALA A 131 -27.54 4.61 4.28
CA ALA A 131 -27.80 5.80 5.10
C ALA A 131 -26.96 7.00 4.63
N ILE A 132 -25.65 6.81 4.42
CA ILE A 132 -24.76 7.85 3.91
C ILE A 132 -25.24 8.35 2.54
N ALA A 133 -25.58 7.44 1.62
CA ALA A 133 -26.01 7.82 0.27
C ALA A 133 -27.35 8.59 0.27
N ARG A 134 -28.26 8.27 1.20
CA ARG A 134 -29.54 8.98 1.37
C ARG A 134 -29.33 10.41 1.85
N ASP A 135 -28.40 10.61 2.77
CA ASP A 135 -28.18 11.89 3.46
C ASP A 135 -27.15 12.78 2.73
N PHE A 136 -26.51 12.26 1.68
CA PHE A 136 -25.53 12.99 0.86
C PHE A 136 -26.21 14.02 -0.06
N PRO A 137 -25.66 15.26 -0.19
CA PRO A 137 -26.34 16.37 -0.87
C PRO A 137 -26.52 16.19 -2.39
N ASP A 138 -25.63 15.47 -3.07
CA ASP A 138 -25.75 15.16 -4.51
C ASP A 138 -26.14 13.69 -4.71
N ALA A 139 -27.41 13.46 -5.04
CA ALA A 139 -27.97 12.13 -5.24
C ALA A 139 -27.33 11.35 -6.42
N ARG A 140 -26.78 12.03 -7.42
CA ARG A 140 -26.07 11.38 -8.54
C ARG A 140 -24.73 10.86 -8.06
N VAL A 141 -23.94 11.71 -7.39
CA VAL A 141 -22.65 11.32 -6.81
C VAL A 141 -22.82 10.18 -5.81
N ALA A 142 -23.83 10.26 -4.94
CA ALA A 142 -24.13 9.21 -3.96
C ALA A 142 -24.46 7.86 -4.62
N ARG A 143 -25.22 7.86 -5.72
CA ARG A 143 -25.57 6.64 -6.46
C ARG A 143 -24.36 6.04 -7.17
N GLU A 144 -23.57 6.88 -7.84
CA GLU A 144 -22.32 6.47 -8.49
C GLU A 144 -21.35 5.88 -7.47
N TRP A 145 -21.19 6.55 -6.31
CA TRP A 145 -20.38 6.07 -5.20
C TRP A 145 -20.88 4.74 -4.64
N GLY A 146 -22.18 4.60 -4.32
CA GLY A 146 -22.73 3.36 -3.77
C GLY A 146 -22.56 2.18 -4.72
N GLY A 147 -22.81 2.41 -6.03
CA GLY A 147 -22.53 1.41 -7.07
C GLY A 147 -21.05 1.07 -7.16
N ALA A 148 -20.17 2.07 -7.11
CA ALA A 148 -18.73 1.88 -7.11
C ALA A 148 -18.22 1.22 -5.82
N PHE A 149 -18.86 1.40 -4.66
CA PHE A 149 -18.42 0.85 -3.39
C PHE A 149 -18.57 -0.68 -3.34
N PHE A 150 -19.67 -1.18 -3.92
CA PHE A 150 -19.99 -2.61 -4.02
C PHE A 150 -19.74 -3.19 -5.42
N ALA A 151 -19.07 -2.46 -6.31
CA ALA A 151 -18.68 -2.96 -7.62
C ALA A 151 -17.87 -4.27 -7.50
N HIS A 152 -17.84 -5.04 -8.60
CA HIS A 152 -17.25 -6.37 -8.63
C HIS A 152 -15.86 -6.36 -7.95
N GLU A 153 -15.67 -7.28 -7.01
CA GLU A 153 -14.42 -7.48 -6.27
C GLU A 153 -14.00 -6.37 -5.29
N ARG A 154 -14.78 -5.31 -5.03
CA ARG A 154 -14.40 -4.27 -4.04
C ARG A 154 -14.78 -4.59 -2.60
N MET A 155 -16.02 -4.35 -2.20
CA MET A 155 -16.55 -4.78 -0.91
C MET A 155 -17.28 -6.11 -1.08
N THR A 156 -16.59 -7.22 -0.82
CA THR A 156 -17.14 -8.57 -1.00
C THR A 156 -17.15 -9.36 0.30
N VAL A 157 -18.02 -10.37 0.37
CA VAL A 157 -18.07 -11.28 1.53
C VAL A 157 -16.73 -11.98 1.76
N ASN A 158 -16.04 -12.39 0.68
CA ASN A 158 -14.73 -13.03 0.76
C ASN A 158 -13.66 -12.10 1.37
N LYS A 159 -13.72 -10.79 1.04
CA LYS A 159 -12.84 -9.80 1.66
C LYS A 159 -13.17 -9.62 3.14
N LEU A 160 -14.45 -9.53 3.51
CA LEU A 160 -14.89 -9.42 4.91
C LEU A 160 -14.56 -10.67 5.75
N GLN A 161 -14.48 -11.86 5.15
CA GLN A 161 -14.01 -13.08 5.80
C GLN A 161 -12.55 -13.00 6.23
N ARG A 162 -11.71 -12.27 5.48
CA ARG A 162 -10.29 -12.04 5.77
C ARG A 162 -10.05 -10.84 6.69
N THR A 163 -11.10 -10.13 7.05
CA THR A 163 -11.02 -8.97 7.94
C THR A 163 -11.06 -9.43 9.38
N SER A 164 -10.04 -9.06 10.16
CA SER A 164 -9.98 -9.37 11.58
C SER A 164 -11.14 -8.70 12.34
N ALA A 165 -11.44 -9.16 13.55
CA ALA A 165 -12.51 -8.54 14.35
C ALA A 165 -12.23 -7.05 14.62
N ALA A 166 -10.99 -6.69 14.96
CA ALA A 166 -10.58 -5.31 15.21
C ALA A 166 -10.69 -4.43 13.95
N GLU A 167 -10.26 -4.95 12.79
CA GLU A 167 -10.40 -4.24 11.52
C GLU A 167 -11.87 -4.01 11.16
N TRP A 168 -12.71 -5.02 11.38
CA TRP A 168 -14.15 -4.92 11.15
C TRP A 168 -14.79 -3.84 12.03
N GLU A 169 -14.51 -3.85 13.33
CA GLU A 169 -15.00 -2.83 14.26
C GLU A 169 -14.50 -1.43 13.90
N CYS A 170 -13.25 -1.31 13.41
CA CYS A 170 -12.73 -0.04 12.95
C CYS A 170 -13.47 0.46 11.69
N LEU A 171 -13.65 -0.42 10.70
CA LEU A 171 -14.35 -0.11 9.46
C LEU A 171 -15.78 0.35 9.72
N LEU A 172 -16.53 -0.40 10.55
CA LEU A 172 -17.93 -0.07 10.85
C LEU A 172 -18.03 1.26 11.58
N ARG A 173 -17.19 1.50 12.60
CA ARG A 173 -17.15 2.79 13.31
C ARG A 173 -16.85 3.97 12.39
N GLN A 174 -15.97 3.79 11.40
CA GLN A 174 -15.67 4.86 10.43
C GLN A 174 -16.89 5.19 9.56
N LEU A 175 -17.63 4.17 9.11
CA LEU A 175 -18.85 4.35 8.34
C LEU A 175 -19.98 4.96 9.18
N GLU A 176 -20.17 4.51 10.41
CA GLU A 176 -21.19 5.03 11.33
C GLU A 176 -20.93 6.49 11.72
N ALA A 177 -19.67 6.90 11.84
CA ALA A 177 -19.29 8.27 12.18
C ALA A 177 -19.25 9.21 10.96
N LEU A 178 -19.30 8.69 9.73
CA LEU A 178 -19.19 9.50 8.52
C LEU A 178 -20.34 10.53 8.38
N PRO A 179 -21.62 10.18 8.59
CA PRO A 179 -22.72 11.13 8.46
C PRO A 179 -22.57 12.40 9.30
N GLU A 180 -22.00 12.30 10.50
CA GLU A 180 -21.77 13.47 11.38
C GLU A 180 -20.67 14.40 10.83
N LYS A 181 -19.67 13.85 10.13
CA LYS A 181 -18.53 14.59 9.58
C LYS A 181 -18.79 15.12 8.16
N LEU A 182 -19.74 14.50 7.47
CA LEU A 182 -20.00 14.72 6.05
C LEU A 182 -20.37 16.18 5.72
N PRO A 183 -21.23 16.89 6.48
CA PRO A 183 -21.59 18.27 6.15
C PRO A 183 -20.37 19.20 6.12
N ALA A 184 -19.53 19.15 7.16
CA ALA A 184 -18.33 19.98 7.24
C ALA A 184 -17.33 19.69 6.11
N LEU A 185 -17.21 18.41 5.71
CA LEU A 185 -16.33 18.01 4.61
C LEU A 185 -16.85 18.47 3.25
N VAL A 186 -18.16 18.37 3.02
CA VAL A 186 -18.81 18.90 1.80
C VAL A 186 -18.63 20.41 1.71
N ASP A 187 -18.89 21.14 2.80
CA ASP A 187 -18.73 22.61 2.84
C ASP A 187 -17.29 23.02 2.54
N PHE A 188 -16.32 22.29 3.10
CA PHE A 188 -14.90 22.49 2.82
C PHE A 188 -14.56 22.26 1.34
N LEU A 189 -14.98 21.14 0.76
CA LEU A 189 -14.69 20.82 -0.64
C LEU A 189 -15.35 21.84 -1.59
N ALA A 190 -16.59 22.23 -1.32
CA ALA A 190 -17.29 23.25 -2.09
C ALA A 190 -16.58 24.61 -2.03
N ALA A 191 -16.06 25.00 -0.86
CA ALA A 191 -15.31 26.24 -0.70
C ALA A 191 -13.97 26.25 -1.45
N HIS A 192 -13.41 25.08 -1.77
CA HIS A 192 -12.13 24.91 -2.47
C HIS A 192 -12.28 24.47 -3.93
N ASP A 193 -13.51 24.47 -4.48
CA ASP A 193 -13.82 24.03 -5.85
C ASP A 193 -13.36 22.57 -6.14
N GLU A 194 -13.43 21.72 -5.11
CA GLU A 194 -13.05 20.31 -5.18
C GLU A 194 -14.29 19.42 -5.37
N PRO A 195 -14.17 18.28 -6.08
CA PRO A 195 -15.32 17.42 -6.34
C PRO A 195 -15.85 16.79 -5.06
N LEU A 196 -17.17 16.90 -4.83
CA LEU A 196 -17.84 16.38 -3.63
C LEU A 196 -17.65 14.87 -3.43
N SER A 197 -17.36 14.12 -4.49
CA SER A 197 -17.04 12.69 -4.40
C SER A 197 -15.85 12.39 -3.48
N LYS A 198 -14.94 13.35 -3.26
CA LYS A 198 -13.81 13.22 -2.31
C LYS A 198 -14.26 13.12 -0.86
N ALA A 199 -15.51 13.50 -0.53
CA ALA A 199 -16.06 13.35 0.82
C ALA A 199 -16.43 11.90 1.15
N LEU A 200 -16.54 11.02 0.15
CA LEU A 200 -17.00 9.65 0.30
C LEU A 200 -15.82 8.67 0.18
N PRO A 201 -15.62 7.77 1.15
CA PRO A 201 -14.48 6.86 1.12
C PRO A 201 -14.70 5.72 0.11
N THR A 202 -13.61 5.24 -0.49
CA THR A 202 -13.64 3.99 -1.25
C THR A 202 -13.58 2.78 -0.30
N ALA A 203 -14.09 1.62 -0.76
CA ALA A 203 -13.96 0.37 0.01
C ALA A 203 -12.50 0.03 0.34
N ASP A 204 -11.58 0.30 -0.60
CA ASP A 204 -10.15 0.08 -0.42
C ASP A 204 -9.53 1.02 0.62
N ALA A 205 -9.91 2.30 0.59
CA ALA A 205 -9.49 3.25 1.61
C ALA A 205 -9.93 2.81 3.02
N LEU A 206 -11.17 2.31 3.16
CA LEU A 206 -11.66 1.80 4.44
C LEU A 206 -10.89 0.57 4.91
N PHE A 207 -10.60 -0.40 4.02
CA PHE A 207 -9.79 -1.56 4.39
C PHE A 207 -8.38 -1.15 4.82
N LEU A 208 -7.76 -0.20 4.12
CA LEU A 208 -6.43 0.33 4.47
C LEU A 208 -6.45 1.04 5.83
N GLN A 209 -7.38 1.97 6.03
CA GLN A 209 -7.49 2.72 7.29
C GLN A 209 -7.79 1.79 8.46
N ALA A 210 -8.69 0.82 8.29
CA ALA A 210 -9.01 -0.17 9.30
C ALA A 210 -7.80 -1.06 9.64
N TYR A 211 -7.06 -1.52 8.62
CA TYR A 211 -5.84 -2.29 8.80
C TYR A 211 -4.79 -1.48 9.57
N ASP A 212 -4.48 -0.27 9.11
CA ASP A 212 -3.47 0.58 9.72
C ASP A 212 -3.83 0.94 11.16
N ALA A 213 -5.10 1.16 11.48
CA ALA A 213 -5.57 1.46 12.84
C ALA A 213 -5.60 0.25 13.78
N SER A 214 -5.74 -0.97 13.25
CA SER A 214 -5.90 -2.18 14.06
C SER A 214 -4.58 -2.89 14.38
N HIS A 215 -3.50 -2.57 13.66
CA HIS A 215 -2.20 -3.18 13.88
C HIS A 215 -1.39 -2.46 14.97
N LEU A 216 -0.42 -3.16 15.55
CA LEU A 216 0.48 -2.61 16.55
C LEU A 216 1.54 -1.71 15.89
N ALA A 217 2.08 -0.77 16.67
CA ALA A 217 3.15 0.11 16.21
C ALA A 217 4.39 -0.68 15.78
N ASP A 218 4.70 -1.78 16.48
CA ASP A 218 5.82 -2.66 16.16
C ASP A 218 5.71 -3.24 14.75
N THR A 219 4.52 -3.68 14.34
CA THR A 219 4.28 -4.19 12.98
C THR A 219 4.50 -3.11 11.92
N ARG A 220 4.09 -1.86 12.20
CA ARG A 220 4.36 -0.73 11.30
C ARG A 220 5.85 -0.40 11.23
N LEU A 221 6.55 -0.44 12.37
CA LEU A 221 7.98 -0.20 12.44
C LEU A 221 8.80 -1.28 11.71
N GLU A 222 8.41 -2.55 11.81
CA GLU A 222 9.03 -3.65 11.05
C GLU A 222 8.90 -3.42 9.55
N ARG A 223 7.69 -3.05 9.08
CA ARG A 223 7.47 -2.69 7.67
C ARG A 223 8.32 -1.50 7.25
N PHE A 224 8.36 -0.45 8.05
CA PHE A 224 9.20 0.72 7.80
C PHE A 224 10.67 0.36 7.65
N ARG A 225 11.22 -0.43 8.59
CA ARG A 225 12.61 -0.90 8.55
C ARG A 225 12.91 -1.76 7.32
N ALA A 226 11.99 -2.65 6.94
CA ALA A 226 12.14 -3.47 5.75
C ALA A 226 12.23 -2.61 4.46
N LEU A 227 11.40 -1.57 4.37
CA LEU A 227 11.42 -0.62 3.26
C LEU A 227 12.74 0.17 3.23
N LEU A 228 13.22 0.66 4.38
CA LEU A 228 14.52 1.32 4.48
C LEU A 228 15.68 0.44 4.02
N GLY A 229 15.69 -0.85 4.42
CA GLY A 229 16.66 -1.82 3.94
C GLY A 229 16.58 -2.06 2.43
N GLY A 230 15.36 -2.08 1.88
CA GLY A 230 15.14 -2.12 0.42
C GLY A 230 15.76 -0.92 -0.29
N ILE A 231 15.60 0.29 0.26
CA ILE A 231 16.16 1.51 -0.34
C ILE A 231 17.69 1.42 -0.32
N ASP A 232 18.28 1.04 0.81
CA ASP A 232 19.74 0.90 0.95
C ASP A 232 20.34 -0.06 -0.09
N ASN A 233 19.68 -1.21 -0.30
CA ASN A 233 20.10 -2.19 -1.32
C ASN A 233 20.07 -1.62 -2.74
N VAL A 234 19.00 -0.92 -3.11
CA VAL A 234 18.86 -0.28 -4.44
C VAL A 234 19.98 0.74 -4.67
N TYR A 235 20.34 1.48 -3.64
CA TYR A 235 21.43 2.45 -3.69
C TYR A 235 22.81 1.80 -3.83
N ALA A 236 23.08 0.74 -3.07
CA ALA A 236 24.32 -0.02 -3.19
C ALA A 236 24.50 -0.55 -4.62
N PHE A 237 23.45 -1.13 -5.19
CA PHE A 237 23.44 -1.58 -6.59
C PHE A 237 23.71 -0.44 -7.59
N ALA A 238 23.12 0.73 -7.37
CA ALA A 238 23.32 1.87 -8.26
C ALA A 238 24.76 2.36 -8.29
N VAL A 239 25.43 2.42 -7.13
CA VAL A 239 26.87 2.74 -7.04
C VAL A 239 27.70 1.75 -7.85
N GLU A 240 27.42 0.46 -7.71
CA GLU A 240 28.13 -0.59 -8.45
C GLU A 240 27.97 -0.44 -9.97
N LYS A 241 26.78 -0.07 -10.44
CA LYS A 241 26.52 0.16 -11.88
C LYS A 241 27.06 1.48 -12.40
N GLY A 242 27.82 2.23 -11.61
CA GLY A 242 28.36 3.53 -12.00
C GLY A 242 27.29 4.61 -12.16
N LEU A 243 26.06 4.36 -11.70
CA LEU A 243 25.08 5.40 -11.52
C LEU A 243 25.60 6.32 -10.40
N LYS A 244 25.39 7.62 -10.54
CA LYS A 244 25.83 8.60 -9.53
C LYS A 244 24.67 8.88 -8.58
N PRO A 245 24.49 8.13 -7.47
CA PRO A 245 23.48 8.50 -6.49
C PRO A 245 23.87 9.82 -5.82
N ASN A 246 22.87 10.50 -5.28
CA ASN A 246 23.13 11.65 -4.41
C ASN A 246 23.81 11.18 -3.11
N LYS A 247 25.14 11.37 -3.01
CA LYS A 247 25.95 10.93 -1.86
C LYS A 247 25.45 11.47 -0.51
N ALA A 248 24.92 12.68 -0.48
CA ALA A 248 24.38 13.27 0.74
C ALA A 248 23.06 12.61 1.17
N ALA A 249 22.22 12.21 0.22
CA ALA A 249 21.00 11.43 0.50
C ALA A 249 21.35 10.03 1.05
N VAL A 250 22.35 9.37 0.45
CA VAL A 250 22.83 8.04 0.90
C VAL A 250 23.36 8.09 2.31
N ALA A 251 24.24 9.04 2.63
CA ALA A 251 24.79 9.17 3.97
C ALA A 251 23.71 9.41 5.03
N ARG A 252 22.69 10.21 4.69
CA ARG A 252 21.54 10.47 5.58
C ARG A 252 20.63 9.26 5.75
N LEU A 253 20.38 8.50 4.68
CA LEU A 253 19.64 7.24 4.76
C LEU A 253 20.35 6.25 5.69
N ALA A 254 21.67 6.09 5.54
CA ALA A 254 22.45 5.19 6.39
C ALA A 254 22.39 5.58 7.88
N ILE A 255 22.49 6.88 8.20
CA ILE A 255 22.29 7.38 9.57
C ILE A 255 20.89 7.02 10.08
N HIS A 256 19.86 7.19 9.24
CA HIS A 256 18.50 6.90 9.63
C HIS A 256 18.27 5.40 9.86
N CYS A 257 18.70 4.53 8.94
CA CYS A 257 18.67 3.07 9.10
C CYS A 257 19.33 2.65 10.41
N ALA A 258 20.54 3.17 10.70
CA ALA A 258 21.26 2.89 11.94
C ALA A 258 20.55 3.41 13.20
N SER A 259 19.87 4.57 13.11
CA SER A 259 19.12 5.10 14.25
C SER A 259 17.86 4.27 14.53
N THR A 260 17.18 3.77 13.50
CA THR A 260 15.90 3.07 13.63
C THR A 260 16.01 1.65 14.18
N SER A 261 17.21 1.08 14.35
CA SER A 261 17.41 -0.30 14.81
C SER A 261 17.47 -0.47 16.34
N GLY A 262 17.52 0.63 17.11
CA GLY A 262 17.59 0.59 18.58
C GLY A 262 16.23 0.47 19.29
N PRO A 263 16.20 -0.03 20.54
CA PRO A 263 14.97 -0.14 21.35
C PRO A 263 14.37 1.22 21.73
N ASP A 264 15.19 2.26 21.89
CA ASP A 264 14.73 3.62 22.19
C ASP A 264 13.93 4.22 21.02
N GLN A 265 14.34 3.92 19.78
CA GLN A 265 13.59 4.36 18.62
C GLN A 265 12.29 3.58 18.40
N ALA A 266 12.25 2.29 18.78
CA ALA A 266 10.98 1.57 18.77
C ALA A 266 9.95 2.21 19.71
N ARG A 267 10.39 2.62 20.91
CA ARG A 267 9.54 3.35 21.86
C ARG A 267 9.13 4.73 21.33
N ALA A 268 10.05 5.47 20.72
CA ALA A 268 9.76 6.76 20.13
C ALA A 268 8.73 6.65 19.00
N PHE A 269 8.94 5.71 18.06
CA PHE A 269 8.00 5.45 16.96
C PHE A 269 6.61 5.04 17.47
N ALA A 270 6.55 4.18 18.50
CA ALA A 270 5.29 3.76 19.11
C ALA A 270 4.56 4.90 19.83
N ALA A 271 5.28 5.90 20.32
CA ALA A 271 4.72 7.09 20.96
C ALA A 271 4.19 8.14 19.96
N GLU A 272 4.58 8.06 18.69
CA GLU A 272 4.07 8.96 17.64
C GLU A 272 2.58 8.71 17.36
N PRO A 273 1.82 9.74 16.94
CA PRO A 273 0.45 9.54 16.48
C PRO A 273 0.37 8.54 15.32
N LEU A 274 -0.74 7.78 15.25
CA LEU A 274 -0.95 6.78 14.20
C LEU A 274 -0.74 7.34 12.79
N GLN A 275 -1.24 8.55 12.52
CA GLN A 275 -1.12 9.20 11.22
C GLN A 275 0.34 9.44 10.82
N VAL A 276 1.20 9.76 11.81
CA VAL A 276 2.63 9.96 11.62
C VAL A 276 3.32 8.62 11.32
N GLN A 277 2.99 7.57 12.08
CA GLN A 277 3.52 6.22 11.86
C GLN A 277 3.18 5.71 10.44
N VAL A 278 1.91 5.83 10.03
CA VAL A 278 1.44 5.40 8.69
C VAL A 278 2.13 6.21 7.60
N SER A 279 2.20 7.54 7.76
CA SER A 279 2.84 8.42 6.80
C SER A 279 4.32 8.12 6.58
N ALA A 280 5.04 7.70 7.64
CA ALA A 280 6.44 7.31 7.53
C ALA A 280 6.60 6.03 6.69
N VAL A 281 5.75 5.03 6.91
CA VAL A 281 5.73 3.79 6.12
C VAL A 281 5.41 4.08 4.65
N ASP A 282 4.37 4.87 4.38
CA ASP A 282 3.98 5.22 3.01
C ASP A 282 5.09 5.97 2.28
N LEU A 283 5.74 6.94 2.94
CA LEU A 283 6.83 7.69 2.33
C LEU A 283 8.05 6.79 2.03
N ALA A 284 8.39 5.84 2.91
CA ALA A 284 9.47 4.89 2.65
C ALA A 284 9.16 3.98 1.46
N ARG A 285 7.91 3.53 1.33
CA ARG A 285 7.45 2.75 0.16
C ARG A 285 7.61 3.58 -1.11
N ASP A 286 7.10 4.80 -1.12
CA ASP A 286 7.13 5.64 -2.32
C ASP A 286 8.58 5.94 -2.75
N ILE A 287 9.48 6.17 -1.79
CA ILE A 287 10.91 6.34 -2.05
C ILE A 287 11.53 5.08 -2.66
N LEU A 288 11.21 3.90 -2.13
CA LEU A 288 11.72 2.64 -2.66
C LEU A 288 11.27 2.42 -4.11
N PHE A 289 9.98 2.62 -4.38
CA PHE A 289 9.40 2.50 -5.72
C PHE A 289 10.03 3.49 -6.71
N ASP A 290 10.18 4.75 -6.29
CA ASP A 290 10.84 5.78 -7.08
C ASP A 290 12.30 5.40 -7.38
N ALA A 291 13.04 4.90 -6.40
CA ALA A 291 14.42 4.48 -6.57
C ALA A 291 14.54 3.40 -7.66
N PHE A 292 13.65 2.40 -7.66
CA PHE A 292 13.57 1.40 -8.72
C PHE A 292 13.26 2.01 -10.10
N ALA A 293 12.30 2.93 -10.17
CA ALA A 293 11.94 3.61 -11.42
C ALA A 293 13.10 4.45 -11.98
N TYR A 294 13.89 5.12 -11.12
CA TYR A 294 15.05 5.91 -11.51
C TYR A 294 16.20 5.05 -12.04
N ILE A 295 16.48 3.91 -11.40
CA ILE A 295 17.48 2.94 -11.91
C ILE A 295 17.07 2.42 -13.28
N HIS A 296 15.79 2.03 -13.45
CA HIS A 296 15.27 1.61 -14.74
C HIS A 296 15.46 2.68 -15.83
N GLY A 297 15.22 3.95 -15.50
CA GLY A 297 15.35 5.08 -16.42
C GLY A 297 16.76 5.64 -16.62
N GLY A 298 17.79 5.09 -15.98
CA GLY A 298 19.18 5.57 -16.08
C GLY A 298 19.43 6.97 -15.50
N LYS A 299 18.61 7.41 -14.54
CA LYS A 299 18.64 8.76 -13.95
C LYS A 299 19.31 8.76 -12.57
N CYS A 300 19.68 9.95 -12.08
CA CYS A 300 20.24 10.16 -10.74
C CYS A 300 19.23 9.78 -9.64
N LEU A 301 19.70 9.15 -8.56
CA LEU A 301 18.84 8.66 -7.46
C LEU A 301 18.66 9.69 -6.34
N LEU A 302 17.38 10.04 -6.14
CA LEU A 302 16.70 10.88 -5.13
C LEU A 302 17.22 12.30 -4.83
N GLU A 303 16.23 13.17 -4.63
CA GLU A 303 16.33 14.45 -3.92
C GLU A 303 16.51 14.20 -2.41
N PRO A 304 17.55 14.74 -1.74
CA PRO A 304 17.83 14.49 -0.33
C PRO A 304 16.70 14.85 0.63
N ASP A 305 15.87 15.82 0.26
CA ASP A 305 14.84 16.39 1.13
C ASP A 305 13.64 15.44 1.33
N ARG A 306 13.44 14.45 0.46
CA ARG A 306 12.40 13.43 0.64
C ARG A 306 12.82 12.36 1.65
N VAL A 307 14.09 11.98 1.63
CA VAL A 307 14.68 11.04 2.62
C VAL A 307 14.73 11.68 4.01
N VAL A 308 15.05 12.97 4.10
CA VAL A 308 15.02 13.74 5.36
C VAL A 308 13.61 13.79 5.96
N ARG A 309 12.58 14.00 5.13
CA ARG A 309 11.17 13.98 5.56
C ARG A 309 10.71 12.60 6.06
N CYS A 310 11.30 11.53 5.52
CA CYS A 310 11.11 10.16 6.03
C CYS A 310 11.75 9.96 7.41
N ALA A 311 12.85 10.66 7.66
CA ALA A 311 13.67 10.49 8.86
C ALA A 311 13.28 11.40 10.05
N GLN A 312 12.34 12.33 9.87
CA GLN A 312 11.90 13.29 10.88
C GLN A 312 10.37 13.27 11.01
N PRO A 313 9.81 12.37 11.84
CA PRO A 313 8.36 12.29 12.08
C PRO A 313 7.77 13.57 12.70
N SER A 314 8.60 14.28 13.50
CA SER A 314 8.22 15.37 14.41
C SER A 314 8.11 16.77 13.78
N LEU A 315 8.35 16.94 12.49
CA LEU A 315 8.21 18.25 11.80
C LEU A 315 6.84 18.47 11.15
N ARG A 316 5.86 17.60 11.38
CA ARG A 316 4.50 17.70 10.80
C ARG A 316 3.49 18.45 11.67
N THR A 317 3.93 19.39 12.49
CA THR A 317 3.03 20.39 13.10
C THR A 317 2.91 21.61 12.20
N SER A 318 2.22 21.45 11.07
CA SER A 318 1.48 22.56 10.49
C SER A 318 0.21 22.00 9.88
N PRO A 319 -0.97 22.28 10.49
CA PRO A 319 -2.24 21.95 9.91
C PRO A 319 -2.55 22.99 8.84
N LEU A 320 -2.74 22.55 7.60
CA LEU A 320 -3.70 23.13 6.66
C LEU A 320 -4.27 21.98 5.83
#